data_AF-A0A847P4F4-F1
#
_entry.id   AF-A0A847P4F4-F1
#
_cell.length_a   1.000
_cell.length_b   1.000
_cell.length_c   1.000
_cell.angle_alpha   90.00
_cell.angle_beta   90.00
_cell.angle_gamma   90.00
#
_symmetry.space_group_name_H-M   'P 1'
#
loop_
_entity.id
_entity.type
_entity.pdbx_description
1 polymer ?
#
loop_
_entity_poly.entity_id
_entity_poly.type
_entity_poly.pdbx_seq_one_letter_code
_entity_poly.pdbx_strand_id
1 'polypeptide(L)'
;ETKTKIWEKEILEKGKEVGIEEGFEKGIIKGREEGRAEGRAEGRAEGRAESLDKTAINMIKNGETNSKIILYTGLSAKHIEKLRDCIRKENL
;
A
#
# COMPACT_ATOMS: atom_id res chain seq x y z
N GLU A 1 -19.99 -31.72 46.64
CA GLU A 1 -20.16 -30.38 46.05
C GLU A 1 -21.40 -30.38 45.17
N THR A 2 -22.21 -29.32 45.24
CA THR A 2 -23.54 -29.23 44.60
C THR A 2 -23.43 -29.10 43.07
N LYS A 3 -24.32 -29.78 42.33
CA LYS A 3 -24.43 -29.72 40.84
C LYS A 3 -24.39 -28.29 40.29
N THR A 4 -24.88 -27.32 41.05
CA THR A 4 -24.87 -25.89 40.76
C THR A 4 -23.47 -25.33 40.51
N LYS A 5 -22.48 -25.72 41.32
CA LYS A 5 -21.09 -25.24 41.17
C LYS A 5 -20.41 -25.78 39.91
N ILE A 6 -20.82 -26.96 39.45
CA ILE A 6 -20.31 -27.58 38.22
C ILE A 6 -20.85 -26.83 37.00
N TRP A 7 -22.15 -26.49 37.02
CA TRP A 7 -22.78 -25.73 35.94
C TRP A 7 -22.25 -24.30 35.83
N GLU A 8 -22.00 -23.62 36.95
CA GLU A 8 -21.38 -22.28 36.96
C GLU A 8 -19.97 -22.29 36.36
N LYS A 9 -19.19 -23.33 36.66
CA LYS A 9 -17.84 -23.50 36.11
C LYS A 9 -17.87 -23.77 34.62
N GLU A 10 -18.75 -24.65 34.14
CA GLU A 10 -18.91 -24.93 32.70
C GLU A 10 -19.37 -23.71 31.90
N ILE A 11 -20.30 -22.91 32.44
CA ILE A 11 -20.78 -21.69 31.77
C ILE A 11 -19.65 -20.66 31.66
N LEU A 12 -18.85 -20.49 32.72
CA LEU A 12 -17.71 -19.57 32.73
C LEU A 12 -16.60 -20.02 31.76
N GLU A 13 -16.37 -21.33 31.66
CA GLU A 13 -15.37 -21.91 30.77
C GLU A 13 -15.78 -21.74 29.31
N LYS A 14 -17.04 -22.08 28.98
CA LYS A 14 -17.61 -21.84 27.65
C LYS A 14 -17.64 -20.36 27.26
N GLY A 15 -17.98 -19.47 28.19
CA GLY A 15 -17.99 -18.03 27.94
C GLY A 15 -16.59 -17.47 27.62
N LYS A 16 -15.55 -17.99 28.27
CA LYS A 16 -14.16 -17.62 27.96
C LYS A 16 -13.71 -18.16 26.61
N GLU A 17 -14.08 -19.40 26.29
CA GLU A 17 -13.72 -20.05 25.03
C GLU A 17 -14.32 -19.30 23.83
N VAL A 18 -15.62 -18.99 23.88
CA VAL A 18 -16.32 -18.19 22.87
C VAL A 18 -15.73 -16.78 22.76
N GLY A 19 -15.41 -16.14 23.89
CA GLY A 19 -14.80 -14.80 23.89
C GLY A 19 -13.41 -14.75 23.25
N ILE A 20 -12.60 -15.79 23.43
CA ILE A 20 -11.27 -15.91 22.81
C ILE A 20 -11.40 -16.17 21.31
N GLU A 21 -12.31 -17.06 20.92
CA GLU A 21 -12.55 -17.42 19.51
C GLU A 21 -13.06 -16.21 18.71
N GLU A 22 -14.07 -15.50 19.23
CA GLU A 22 -14.58 -14.28 18.60
C GLU A 22 -13.53 -13.17 18.53
N GLY A 23 -12.72 -12.99 19.59
CA GLY A 23 -11.67 -11.98 19.62
C GLY A 23 -10.56 -12.24 18.60
N PHE A 24 -10.19 -13.51 18.44
CA PHE A 24 -9.19 -13.95 17.46
C PHE A 24 -9.69 -13.78 16.02
N GLU A 25 -10.93 -14.20 15.75
CA GLU A 25 -11.53 -14.10 14.43
C GLU A 25 -11.71 -12.63 13.99
N LYS A 26 -12.24 -11.78 14.88
CA LYS A 26 -12.35 -10.33 14.66
C LYS A 26 -10.97 -9.68 14.43
N GLY A 27 -9.95 -10.11 15.16
CA GLY A 27 -8.57 -9.63 15.02
C GLY A 27 -7.95 -9.96 13.66
N ILE A 28 -8.13 -11.19 13.17
CA ILE A 28 -7.61 -11.62 11.85
C ILE A 28 -8.33 -10.90 10.71
N ILE A 29 -9.65 -10.77 10.78
CA ILE A 29 -10.44 -10.09 9.75
C ILE A 29 -10.00 -8.64 9.64
N LYS A 30 -9.95 -7.93 10.77
CA LYS A 30 -9.56 -6.51 10.81
C LYS A 30 -8.13 -6.30 10.34
N GLY A 31 -7.16 -7.11 10.80
CA GLY A 31 -5.77 -7.00 10.37
C GLY A 31 -5.58 -7.27 8.86
N ARG A 32 -6.36 -8.17 8.28
CA ARG A 32 -6.32 -8.47 6.84
C ARG A 32 -6.94 -7.38 5.99
N GLU A 33 -8.03 -6.76 6.45
CA GLU A 33 -8.67 -5.64 5.78
C GLU A 33 -7.80 -4.37 5.81
N GLU A 34 -7.23 -4.04 6.97
CA GLU A 34 -6.31 -2.91 7.15
C GLU A 34 -5.05 -3.08 6.28
N GLY A 35 -4.38 -4.24 6.36
CA GLY A 35 -3.20 -4.51 5.54
C GLY A 35 -3.47 -4.50 4.02
N ARG A 36 -4.67 -4.89 3.58
CA ARG A 36 -5.06 -4.83 2.15
C ARG A 36 -5.45 -3.42 1.70
N ALA A 37 -5.94 -2.57 2.61
CA ALA A 37 -6.25 -1.18 2.32
C ALA A 37 -4.96 -0.36 2.19
N GLU A 38 -4.05 -0.50 3.15
CA GLU A 38 -2.74 0.18 3.16
C GLU A 38 -1.89 -0.23 1.95
N GLY A 39 -1.71 -1.54 1.70
CA GLY A 39 -0.92 -2.01 0.55
C GLY A 39 -1.50 -1.61 -0.82
N ARG A 40 -2.82 -1.40 -0.94
CA ARG A 40 -3.45 -0.88 -2.18
C ARG A 40 -3.35 0.63 -2.33
N ALA A 41 -3.19 1.37 -1.24
CA ALA A 41 -2.98 2.81 -1.28
C ALA A 41 -1.53 3.12 -1.66
N GLU A 42 -0.57 2.48 -1.00
CA GLU A 42 0.86 2.62 -1.28
C GLU A 42 1.22 2.14 -2.68
N GLY A 43 0.80 0.93 -3.07
CA GLY A 43 1.08 0.40 -4.42
C GLY A 43 0.47 1.21 -5.57
N ARG A 44 -0.66 1.92 -5.35
CA ARG A 44 -1.24 2.83 -6.35
C ARG A 44 -0.57 4.20 -6.39
N ALA A 45 0.04 4.64 -5.29
CA ALA A 45 0.81 5.88 -5.28
C ALA A 45 2.17 5.67 -5.96
N GLU A 46 2.89 4.61 -5.57
CA GLU A 46 4.19 4.24 -6.15
C GLU A 46 4.08 3.89 -7.63
N GLY A 47 3.09 3.06 -8.01
CA GLY A 47 2.89 2.69 -9.41
C GLY A 47 2.54 3.87 -10.33
N ARG A 48 1.84 4.90 -9.81
CA ARG A 48 1.54 6.12 -10.59
C ARG A 48 2.74 7.04 -10.72
N ALA A 49 3.52 7.23 -9.65
CA ALA A 49 4.74 8.03 -9.70
C ALA A 49 5.78 7.42 -10.65
N GLU A 50 6.02 6.10 -10.53
CA GLU A 50 6.95 5.39 -11.43
C GLU A 50 6.50 5.44 -12.89
N SER A 51 5.20 5.37 -13.15
CA SER A 51 4.64 5.46 -14.51
C SER A 51 4.94 6.79 -15.17
N LEU A 52 4.83 7.90 -14.43
CA LEU A 52 5.05 9.24 -14.96
C LEU A 52 6.53 9.49 -15.25
N ASP A 53 7.42 9.08 -14.34
CA ASP A 53 8.87 9.18 -14.55
C ASP A 53 9.32 8.30 -15.73
N LYS A 54 8.84 7.05 -15.84
CA LYS A 54 9.12 6.18 -16.99
C LYS A 54 8.64 6.79 -18.31
N THR A 55 7.44 7.41 -18.30
CA THR A 55 6.89 8.10 -19.48
C THR A 55 7.77 9.28 -19.87
N ALA A 56 8.16 10.12 -18.91
CA ALA A 56 9.03 11.25 -19.13
C ALA A 56 10.42 10.83 -19.66
N ILE A 57 11.02 9.78 -19.09
CA ILE A 57 12.29 9.20 -19.56
C ILE A 57 12.18 8.76 -21.01
N ASN A 58 11.11 8.04 -21.39
CA ASN A 58 10.90 7.59 -22.76
C ASN A 58 10.72 8.77 -23.73
N MET A 59 9.96 9.79 -23.33
CA MET A 59 9.81 11.01 -24.13
C MET A 59 11.14 11.77 -24.30
N ILE A 60 11.97 11.84 -23.26
CA ILE A 60 13.32 12.43 -23.33
C ILE A 60 14.19 11.65 -24.30
N LYS A 61 14.20 10.31 -24.21
CA LYS A 61 14.97 9.43 -25.11
C LYS A 61 14.53 9.57 -26.58
N ASN A 62 13.24 9.81 -26.80
CA ASN A 62 12.68 10.08 -28.14
C ASN A 62 12.93 11.51 -28.64
N GLY A 63 13.60 12.37 -27.86
CA GLY A 63 13.93 13.74 -28.26
C GLY A 63 12.78 14.74 -28.15
N GLU A 64 11.75 14.46 -27.36
CA GLU A 64 10.64 15.38 -27.16
C GLU A 64 11.04 16.63 -26.38
N THR A 65 10.28 17.71 -26.60
CA THR A 65 10.51 18.99 -25.93
C THR A 65 10.01 18.95 -24.49
N ASN A 66 10.69 19.71 -23.61
CA ASN A 66 10.31 19.79 -22.20
C ASN A 66 8.86 20.27 -22.04
N SER A 67 8.38 21.18 -22.88
CA SER A 67 6.99 21.67 -22.83
C SER A 67 5.95 20.56 -23.04
N LYS A 68 6.18 19.63 -23.98
CA LYS A 68 5.29 18.47 -24.18
C LYS A 68 5.35 17.52 -23.00
N ILE A 69 6.55 17.26 -22.48
CA ILE A 69 6.72 16.36 -21.33
C ILE A 69 5.95 16.91 -20.12
N ILE A 70 6.07 18.22 -19.83
CA ILE A 70 5.31 18.89 -18.77
C ILE A 70 3.80 18.73 -19.00
N LEU A 71 3.34 18.97 -20.23
CA LEU A 71 1.92 18.90 -20.57
C LEU A 71 1.32 17.49 -20.35
N TYR A 72 2.03 16.44 -20.77
CA TYR A 72 1.49 15.07 -20.70
C TYR A 72 1.75 14.36 -19.36
N THR A 73 2.83 14.70 -18.66
CA THR A 73 3.21 14.03 -17.40
C THR A 73 2.87 14.84 -16.16
N GLY A 74 2.61 16.14 -16.28
CA GLY A 74 2.41 17.05 -15.14
C GLY A 74 3.68 17.30 -14.31
N LEU A 75 4.84 16.82 -14.77
CA LEU A 75 6.10 17.02 -14.05
C LEU A 75 6.60 18.46 -14.19
N SER A 76 7.29 18.95 -13.16
CA SER A 76 7.93 20.26 -13.21
C SER A 76 9.17 20.25 -14.10
N ALA A 77 9.52 21.40 -14.68
CA ALA A 77 10.73 21.55 -15.49
C ALA A 77 12.00 21.10 -14.75
N LYS A 78 12.10 21.40 -13.45
CA LYS A 78 13.21 21.00 -12.58
C LYS A 78 13.34 19.47 -12.44
N HIS A 79 12.22 18.77 -12.40
CA HIS A 79 12.22 17.31 -12.32
C HIS A 79 12.66 16.68 -13.65
N ILE A 80 12.20 17.23 -14.78
CA ILE A 80 12.62 16.80 -16.12
C ILE A 80 14.13 17.02 -16.34
N GLU A 81 14.67 18.13 -15.86
CA GLU A 81 16.12 18.40 -15.90
C GLU A 81 16.90 17.35 -15.10
N LYS A 82 16.46 17.04 -13.86
CA LYS A 82 17.05 15.96 -13.07
C LYS A 82 17.01 14.61 -13.81
N LEU A 83 15.89 14.28 -14.45
CA LEU A 83 15.77 13.05 -15.24
C LEU A 83 16.75 13.02 -16.41
N ARG A 84 16.93 14.15 -17.10
CA ARG A 84 17.95 14.29 -18.17
C ARG A 84 19.37 14.10 -17.63
N ASP A 85 19.68 14.67 -16.47
CA ASP A 85 20.99 14.52 -15.83
C ASP A 85 21.24 13.06 -15.40
N CYS A 86 20.23 12.39 -14.85
CA CYS A 86 20.30 10.97 -14.51
C CYS A 86 20.56 10.11 -15.76
N ILE A 87 19.79 10.30 -16.84
CA ILE A 87 19.97 9.58 -18.11
C ILE A 87 21.37 9.86 -18.70
N ARG A 88 21.84 11.10 -18.64
CA ARG A 88 23.16 11.48 -19.16
C ARG A 88 24.29 10.77 -18.40
N LYS A 89 24.17 10.66 -17.07
CA LYS A 89 25.14 9.93 -16.22
C LYS A 89 25.10 8.42 -16.41
N GLU A 90 23.95 7.86 -16.75
CA GLU A 90 23.77 6.42 -17.00
C GLU A 90 24.35 5.97 -18.35
N ASN A 91 24.44 6.87 -19.34
CA ASN A 91 25.02 6.60 -20.66
C ASN A 91 26.52 6.99 -20.77
N LEU A 92 27.17 7.28 -19.64
CA LEU A 92 28.59 7.65 -19.51
C LEU A 92 29.37 6.47 -18.91
#